data_AF-A0A1P8WJC8-F1
#
_entry.id   AF-A0A1P8WJC8-F1
#
_cell.length_a   1.000
_cell.length_b   1.000
_cell.length_c   1.000
_cell.angle_alpha   90.00
_cell.angle_beta   90.00
_cell.angle_gamma   90.00
#
_symmetry.space_group_name_H-M   'P 1'
#
loop_
_entity.id
_entity.type
_entity.pdbx_description
1 polymer ?
#
loop_
_entity_poly.entity_id
_entity_poly.type
_entity_poly.pdbx_seq_one_letter_code
_entity_poly.pdbx_strand_id
1 'polypeptide(L)'
;MITQQRSAPTDGDRASSKQKPPRQRGIGALLHDAIALIELQGKLFVHDLHQLKSGSGPALLMLALGVILAFATVPVLLLGLGWMLASLADWPVWLATVTVAAVGGVVPALGLLIIGWKTLLRKSSVVTRSTTELKCNTDWLKRRLKSM
;
A
#
# COMPACT_ATOMS: atom_id res chain seq x y z
N MET A 1 -57.44 -26.67 -33.53
CA MET A 1 -58.83 -26.18 -33.55
C MET A 1 -59.47 -26.46 -32.20
N ILE A 2 -59.57 -25.46 -31.32
CA ILE A 2 -60.77 -25.05 -30.57
C ILE A 2 -60.48 -23.61 -30.13
N THR A 3 -61.25 -22.69 -30.69
CA THR A 3 -61.30 -21.27 -30.33
C THR A 3 -62.18 -21.14 -29.08
N GLN A 4 -61.70 -20.51 -28.01
CA GLN A 4 -62.59 -19.98 -26.99
C GLN A 4 -62.26 -18.51 -26.72
N GLN A 5 -63.24 -17.70 -27.10
CA GLN A 5 -63.35 -16.26 -27.04
C GLN A 5 -64.12 -15.93 -25.75
N ARG A 6 -63.56 -15.14 -24.82
CA ARG A 6 -64.39 -14.18 -24.06
C ARG A 6 -63.64 -13.16 -23.21
N SER A 7 -64.07 -11.91 -23.42
CA SER A 7 -64.29 -10.81 -22.46
C SER A 7 -63.09 -10.13 -21.80
N ALA A 8 -62.90 -8.87 -22.22
CA ALA A 8 -62.27 -7.83 -21.43
C ALA A 8 -63.01 -7.66 -20.09
N PRO A 9 -62.30 -7.64 -18.94
CA PRO A 9 -62.84 -7.12 -17.70
C PRO A 9 -62.61 -5.61 -17.62
N THR A 10 -63.74 -4.95 -17.40
CA THR A 10 -63.99 -3.60 -16.92
C THR A 10 -62.93 -2.99 -16.00
N ASP A 11 -62.68 -1.71 -16.23
CA ASP A 11 -62.15 -0.73 -15.30
C ASP A 11 -62.93 -0.78 -13.96
N GLY A 12 -62.22 -0.93 -12.84
CA GLY A 12 -62.83 -1.03 -11.51
C GLY A 12 -62.11 -2.04 -10.61
N ASP A 13 -61.51 -1.52 -9.54
CA ASP A 13 -61.04 -2.26 -8.37
C ASP A 13 -59.87 -3.26 -8.54
N ARG A 14 -58.66 -2.70 -8.66
CA ARG A 14 -57.50 -3.25 -7.95
C ARG A 14 -56.98 -2.26 -6.95
N ALA A 15 -57.72 -2.21 -5.84
CA ALA A 15 -57.24 -2.04 -4.48
C ALA A 15 -55.73 -1.78 -4.37
N SER A 16 -55.41 -0.53 -4.03
CA SER A 16 -54.30 -0.13 -3.15
C SER A 16 -53.42 -1.30 -2.70
N SER A 17 -52.37 -1.57 -3.48
CA SER A 17 -51.24 -2.33 -2.96
C SER A 17 -50.72 -1.52 -1.78
N LYS A 18 -51.05 -1.98 -0.57
CA LYS A 18 -50.45 -1.50 0.67
C LYS A 18 -48.95 -1.64 0.51
N GLN A 19 -48.29 -0.57 0.06
CA GLN A 19 -46.86 -0.38 0.20
C GLN A 19 -46.59 -0.50 1.69
N LYS A 20 -46.05 -1.66 2.10
CA LYS A 20 -45.44 -1.80 3.42
C LYS A 20 -44.44 -0.65 3.55
N PRO A 21 -44.49 0.14 4.64
CA PRO A 21 -43.52 1.20 4.83
C PRO A 21 -42.10 0.60 4.75
N PRO A 22 -41.12 1.31 4.19
CA PRO A 22 -39.75 0.83 4.15
C PRO A 22 -39.35 0.48 5.58
N ARG A 23 -39.05 -0.81 5.83
CA ARG A 23 -38.49 -1.27 7.09
C ARG A 23 -37.34 -0.35 7.43
N GLN A 24 -37.50 0.44 8.49
CA GLN A 24 -36.43 1.19 9.12
C GLN A 24 -35.29 0.20 9.37
N ARG A 25 -34.28 0.22 8.52
CA ARG A 25 -33.07 -0.58 8.70
C ARG A 25 -32.36 0.03 9.90
N GLY A 26 -32.64 -0.53 11.08
CA GLY A 26 -32.06 -0.10 12.33
C GLY A 26 -30.53 -0.18 12.29
N ILE A 27 -29.91 0.69 13.08
CA ILE A 27 -28.46 0.85 13.27
C ILE A 27 -27.77 -0.52 13.48
N GLY A 28 -28.46 -1.51 14.05
CA GLY A 28 -27.95 -2.87 14.25
C GLY A 28 -27.65 -3.66 12.98
N ALA A 29 -28.42 -3.49 11.89
CA ALA A 29 -28.13 -4.17 10.62
C ALA A 29 -26.86 -3.61 9.94
N LEU A 30 -26.63 -2.30 10.09
CA LEU A 30 -25.45 -1.62 9.57
C LEU A 30 -24.20 -1.87 10.43
N LEU A 31 -24.37 -2.07 11.74
CA LEU A 31 -23.29 -2.51 12.63
C LEU A 31 -22.86 -3.94 12.28
N HIS A 32 -23.81 -4.82 11.97
CA HIS A 32 -23.52 -6.19 11.58
C HIS A 32 -22.72 -6.26 10.28
N ASP A 33 -23.08 -5.47 9.26
CA ASP A 33 -22.32 -5.39 8.01
C ASP A 33 -20.93 -4.77 8.22
N ALA A 34 -20.80 -3.77 9.10
CA ALA A 34 -19.50 -3.16 9.43
C ALA A 34 -18.58 -4.12 10.19
N ILE A 35 -19.13 -4.90 11.13
CA ILE A 35 -18.41 -5.97 11.84
C ILE A 35 -18.01 -7.07 10.85
N ALA A 36 -18.89 -7.46 9.93
CA ALA A 36 -18.59 -8.44 8.89
C ALA A 36 -17.47 -7.95 7.93
N LEU A 37 -17.44 -6.66 7.60
CA LEU A 37 -16.36 -6.03 6.81
C LEU A 37 -15.02 -6.01 7.56
N ILE A 38 -15.02 -5.69 8.87
CA ILE A 38 -13.84 -5.74 9.74
C ILE A 38 -13.35 -7.18 9.90
N GLU A 39 -14.25 -8.14 10.00
CA GLU A 39 -13.91 -9.56 10.08
C GLU A 39 -13.28 -10.05 8.77
N LEU A 40 -13.75 -9.53 7.63
CA LEU A 40 -13.18 -9.85 6.33
C LEU A 40 -11.79 -9.24 6.13
N GLN A 41 -11.61 -7.94 6.44
CA GLN A 41 -10.28 -7.31 6.38
C GLN A 41 -9.32 -7.85 7.45
N GLY A 42 -9.85 -8.24 8.61
CA GLY A 42 -9.11 -8.93 9.67
C GLY A 42 -8.63 -10.31 9.23
N LYS A 43 -9.46 -11.09 8.51
CA LYS A 43 -9.05 -12.38 7.93
C LYS A 43 -7.97 -12.21 6.87
N LEU A 44 -8.03 -11.16 6.04
CA LEU A 44 -6.96 -10.84 5.08
C LEU A 44 -5.67 -10.41 5.80
N PHE A 45 -5.76 -9.59 6.84
CA PHE A 45 -4.60 -9.15 7.63
C PHE A 45 -3.94 -10.30 8.40
N VAL A 46 -4.75 -11.20 8.99
CA VAL A 46 -4.24 -12.41 9.66
C VAL A 46 -3.62 -13.36 8.65
N HIS A 47 -4.20 -13.50 7.45
CA HIS A 47 -3.63 -14.29 6.37
C HIS A 47 -2.32 -13.70 5.85
N ASP A 48 -2.22 -12.37 5.69
CA ASP A 48 -0.98 -11.67 5.32
C ASP A 48 0.10 -11.82 6.40
N LEU A 49 -0.28 -11.75 7.68
CA LEU A 49 0.62 -12.05 8.80
C LEU A 49 1.07 -13.51 8.83
N HIS A 50 0.19 -14.45 8.45
CA HIS A 50 0.50 -15.87 8.38
C HIS A 50 1.40 -16.21 7.18
N GLN A 51 1.25 -15.49 6.06
CA GLN A 51 2.19 -15.54 4.94
C GLN A 51 3.56 -14.97 5.32
N LEU A 52 3.62 -13.86 6.09
CA LEU A 52 4.88 -13.35 6.63
C LEU A 52 5.58 -14.39 7.54
N LYS A 53 4.81 -15.11 8.36
CA LYS A 53 5.33 -16.11 9.31
C LYS A 53 5.81 -17.41 8.65
N SER A 54 5.28 -17.78 7.49
CA SER A 54 5.52 -19.09 6.87
C SER A 54 6.64 -19.11 5.82
N GLY A 55 7.13 -17.95 5.34
CA GLY A 55 8.18 -17.95 4.32
C GLY A 55 9.08 -16.72 4.22
N SER A 56 8.75 -15.60 4.89
CA SER A 56 9.50 -14.34 4.72
C SER A 56 10.64 -14.14 5.72
N GLY A 57 10.69 -14.92 6.81
CA GLY A 57 11.74 -14.82 7.83
C GLY A 57 13.17 -14.97 7.29
N PRO A 58 13.48 -16.04 6.52
CA PRO A 58 14.80 -16.23 5.93
C PRO A 58 15.15 -15.16 4.90
N ALA A 59 14.17 -14.74 4.08
CA ALA A 59 14.36 -13.70 3.07
C ALA A 59 14.64 -12.33 3.71
N LEU A 60 13.91 -11.97 4.77
CA LEU A 60 14.12 -10.73 5.51
C LEU A 60 15.46 -10.74 6.26
N LEU A 61 15.84 -11.88 6.85
CA LEU A 61 17.13 -12.06 7.50
C LEU A 61 18.28 -11.96 6.50
N MET A 62 18.18 -12.62 5.34
CA MET A 62 19.17 -12.49 4.27
C MET A 62 19.26 -11.06 3.73
N LEU A 63 18.14 -10.36 3.60
CA LEU A 63 18.13 -8.97 3.19
C LEU A 63 18.80 -8.07 4.22
N ALA A 64 18.50 -8.25 5.51
CA ALA A 64 19.14 -7.51 6.59
C ALA A 64 20.65 -7.78 6.65
N LEU A 65 21.08 -9.05 6.58
CA LEU A 65 22.49 -9.43 6.54
C LEU A 65 23.20 -8.88 5.30
N GLY A 66 22.56 -8.94 4.14
CA GLY A 66 23.07 -8.39 2.88
C GLY A 66 23.28 -6.88 2.96
N VAL A 67 22.33 -6.15 3.55
CA VAL A 67 22.46 -4.71 3.81
C VAL A 67 23.63 -4.44 4.75
N ILE A 68 23.71 -5.11 5.90
CA ILE A 68 24.81 -4.93 6.86
C ILE A 68 26.17 -5.20 6.19
N LEU A 69 26.28 -6.30 5.45
CA LEU A 69 27.52 -6.68 4.78
C LEU A 69 27.89 -5.67 3.68
N ALA A 70 26.92 -5.20 2.90
CA ALA A 70 27.15 -4.16 1.89
C ALA A 70 27.65 -2.85 2.55
N PHE A 71 27.01 -2.40 3.62
CA PHE A 71 27.43 -1.21 4.35
C PHE A 71 28.80 -1.35 5.03
N ALA A 72 29.18 -2.57 5.45
CA ALA A 72 30.49 -2.83 6.04
C ALA A 72 31.61 -2.92 5.00
N THR A 73 31.34 -3.53 3.84
CA THR A 73 32.34 -3.77 2.79
C THR A 73 32.63 -2.55 1.94
N VAL A 74 31.64 -1.69 1.69
CA VAL A 74 31.79 -0.48 0.88
C VAL A 74 32.88 0.46 1.41
N PRO A 75 32.92 0.85 2.70
CA PRO A 75 33.97 1.71 3.24
C PRO A 75 35.37 1.10 3.11
N VAL A 76 35.50 -0.21 3.36
CA VAL A 76 36.78 -0.93 3.25
C VAL A 76 37.29 -0.91 1.81
N LEU A 77 36.40 -1.15 0.85
CA LEU A 77 36.74 -1.17 -0.57
C LEU A 77 37.10 0.25 -1.07
N LEU A 78 36.36 1.28 -0.64
CA LEU A 78 36.68 2.68 -0.95
C LEU A 78 38.04 3.11 -0.39
N LEU A 79 38.38 2.70 0.84
CA LEU A 79 39.69 2.97 1.44
C LEU A 79 40.81 2.27 0.66
N GLY A 80 40.62 1.00 0.30
CA GLY A 80 41.57 0.24 -0.51
C GLY A 80 41.81 0.87 -1.89
N LEU A 81 40.74 1.29 -2.57
CA LEU A 81 40.82 2.01 -3.83
C LEU A 81 41.51 3.37 -3.69
N GLY A 82 41.24 4.11 -2.60
CA GLY A 82 41.92 5.37 -2.30
C GLY A 82 43.42 5.18 -2.10
N TRP A 83 43.82 4.13 -1.39
CA TRP A 83 45.24 3.76 -1.23
C TRP A 83 45.91 3.35 -2.55
N MET A 84 45.22 2.55 -3.36
CA MET A 84 45.72 2.14 -4.67
C MET A 84 45.90 3.37 -5.59
N LEU A 85 44.93 4.28 -5.60
CA LEU A 85 45.00 5.51 -6.38
C LEU A 85 46.11 6.44 -5.88
N ALA A 86 46.27 6.59 -4.57
CA ALA A 86 47.38 7.35 -3.97
C ALA A 86 48.74 6.83 -4.46
N SER A 87 48.90 5.50 -4.48
CA SER A 87 50.14 4.83 -4.87
C SER A 87 50.44 4.94 -6.37
N LEU A 88 49.41 4.92 -7.22
CA LEU A 88 49.56 5.00 -8.68
C LEU A 88 49.74 6.43 -9.19
N ALA A 89 49.07 7.40 -8.56
CA ALA A 89 49.09 8.79 -8.98
C ALA A 89 50.13 9.63 -8.23
N ASP A 90 50.87 9.04 -7.28
CA ASP A 90 51.78 9.71 -6.34
C ASP A 90 51.08 10.86 -5.60
N TRP A 91 49.80 10.65 -5.29
CA TRP A 91 48.96 11.63 -4.61
C TRP A 91 49.04 11.44 -3.10
N PRO A 92 48.88 12.53 -2.32
CA PRO A 92 48.73 12.38 -0.90
C PRO A 92 47.45 11.57 -0.59
N VAL A 93 47.56 10.62 0.34
CA VAL A 93 46.52 9.62 0.65
C VAL A 93 45.15 10.26 0.95
N TRP A 94 45.14 11.41 1.61
CA TRP A 94 43.91 12.14 1.91
C TRP A 94 43.19 12.61 0.64
N LEU A 95 43.92 13.06 -0.38
CA LEU A 95 43.34 13.56 -1.62
C LEU A 95 42.74 12.41 -2.45
N ALA A 96 43.47 11.30 -2.55
CA ALA A 96 43.04 10.10 -3.27
C ALA A 96 41.82 9.42 -2.62
N THR A 97 41.80 9.31 -1.29
CA THR A 97 40.66 8.74 -0.56
C THR A 97 39.40 9.61 -0.66
N VAL A 98 39.54 10.94 -0.56
CA VAL A 98 38.41 11.87 -0.74
C VAL A 98 37.87 11.83 -2.17
N THR A 99 38.73 11.79 -3.18
CA THR A 99 38.28 11.71 -4.58
C THR A 99 37.57 10.40 -4.88
N VAL A 100 38.10 9.26 -4.43
CA VAL A 100 37.42 7.95 -4.57
C VAL A 100 36.09 7.92 -3.83
N ALA A 101 36.01 8.46 -2.62
CA ALA A 101 34.76 8.52 -1.87
C ALA A 101 33.72 9.44 -2.53
N ALA A 102 34.13 10.59 -3.05
CA ALA A 102 33.25 11.52 -3.73
C ALA A 102 32.70 10.93 -5.04
N VAL A 103 33.58 10.43 -5.90
CA VAL A 103 33.21 9.94 -7.24
C VAL A 103 32.58 8.55 -7.18
N GLY A 104 33.12 7.64 -6.37
CA GLY A 104 32.65 6.25 -6.26
C GLY A 104 31.50 6.05 -5.29
N GLY A 105 31.31 6.93 -4.31
CA GLY A 105 30.27 6.84 -3.29
C GLY A 105 29.19 7.90 -3.42
N VAL A 106 29.55 9.17 -3.22
CA VAL A 106 28.59 10.26 -3.06
C VAL A 106 27.82 10.57 -4.35
N VAL A 107 28.52 10.70 -5.48
CA VAL A 107 27.90 10.98 -6.79
C VAL A 107 26.86 9.91 -7.19
N PRO A 108 27.19 8.61 -7.21
CA PRO A 108 26.21 7.58 -7.55
C PRO A 108 25.08 7.47 -6.53
N ALA A 109 25.35 7.66 -5.23
CA ALA A 109 24.31 7.65 -4.20
C ALA A 109 23.28 8.78 -4.42
N LEU A 110 23.74 10.00 -4.71
CA LEU A 110 22.87 11.13 -5.06
C LEU A 110 22.07 10.85 -6.34
N GLY A 111 22.70 10.26 -7.35
CA GLY A 111 22.04 9.85 -8.59
C GLY A 111 20.89 8.88 -8.34
N LEU A 112 21.14 7.81 -7.57
CA LEU A 112 20.12 6.83 -7.18
C LEU A 112 19.01 7.47 -6.35
N LEU A 113 19.34 8.37 -5.41
CA LEU A 113 18.36 9.09 -4.61
C LEU A 113 17.43 9.94 -5.49
N ILE A 114 17.99 10.70 -6.44
CA ILE A 114 17.21 11.53 -7.38
C ILE A 114 16.31 10.65 -8.26
N ILE A 115 16.84 9.56 -8.80
CA ILE A 115 16.06 8.64 -9.66
C ILE A 115 14.94 7.98 -8.85
N GLY A 116 15.23 7.50 -7.64
CA GLY A 116 14.25 6.90 -6.73
C GLY A 116 13.17 7.89 -6.35
N TRP A 117 13.55 9.11 -6.00
CA TRP A 117 12.63 10.20 -5.68
C TRP A 117 11.73 10.55 -6.87
N LYS A 118 12.29 10.72 -8.07
CA LYS A 118 11.51 10.99 -9.30
C LYS A 118 10.57 9.83 -9.63
N THR A 119 10.99 8.59 -9.40
CA THR A 119 10.15 7.40 -9.62
C THR A 119 8.98 7.37 -8.64
N LEU A 120 9.23 7.71 -7.36
CA LEU A 120 8.20 7.78 -6.34
C LEU A 120 7.18 8.87 -6.63
N LEU A 121 7.64 10.07 -7.00
CA LEU A 121 6.78 11.20 -7.39
C LEU A 121 5.93 10.88 -8.63
N ARG A 122 6.48 10.13 -9.60
CA ARG A 122 5.75 9.66 -10.78
C ARG A 122 4.69 8.60 -10.45
N LYS A 123 4.91 7.80 -9.39
CA LYS A 123 3.95 6.81 -8.88
C LYS A 123 3.00 7.36 -7.82
N SER A 124 2.83 8.68 -7.75
CA SER A 124 1.94 9.34 -6.81
C SER A 124 0.51 8.81 -6.84
N SER A 125 0.01 8.25 -7.96
CA SER A 125 -1.31 7.62 -8.06
C SER A 125 -1.56 6.48 -7.05
N VAL A 126 -0.51 5.77 -6.62
CA VAL A 126 -0.62 4.71 -5.59
C VAL A 126 -0.79 5.33 -4.19
N VAL A 127 -0.11 6.44 -3.93
CA VAL A 127 -0.21 7.17 -2.66
C VAL A 127 -1.50 7.98 -2.57
N THR A 128 -1.99 8.58 -3.67
CA THR A 128 -3.28 9.28 -3.71
C THR A 128 -4.43 8.32 -3.49
N ARG A 129 -4.40 7.10 -4.04
CA ARG A 129 -5.45 6.10 -3.78
C ARG A 129 -5.47 5.66 -2.32
N SER A 130 -4.31 5.34 -1.74
CA SER A 130 -4.22 4.95 -0.32
C SER A 130 -4.62 6.07 0.65
N THR A 131 -4.25 7.32 0.37
CA THR A 131 -4.64 8.48 1.19
C THR A 131 -6.09 8.90 1.03
N THR A 132 -6.69 8.69 -0.15
CA THR A 132 -8.13 8.95 -0.39
C THR A 132 -8.98 7.92 0.35
N GLU A 133 -8.58 6.65 0.35
CA GLU A 133 -9.28 5.59 1.10
C GLU A 133 -9.13 5.78 2.63
N LEU A 134 -7.96 6.19 3.12
CA LEU A 134 -7.75 6.54 4.53
C LEU A 134 -8.57 7.77 4.97
N LYS A 135 -8.62 8.83 4.18
CA LYS A 135 -9.44 10.02 4.50
C LYS A 135 -10.93 9.70 4.51
N CYS A 136 -11.41 8.91 3.55
CA CYS A 136 -12.81 8.51 3.51
C CYS A 136 -13.20 7.66 4.72
N ASN A 137 -12.35 6.71 5.14
CA ASN A 137 -12.56 5.90 6.35
C ASN A 137 -12.53 6.75 7.63
N THR A 138 -11.61 7.72 7.71
CA THR A 138 -11.48 8.58 8.90
C THR A 138 -12.63 9.58 9.02
N ASP A 139 -13.10 10.12 7.89
CA ASP A 139 -14.24 11.04 7.86
C ASP A 139 -15.57 10.32 8.12
N TRP A 140 -15.73 9.09 7.64
CA TRP A 140 -16.85 8.24 8.02
C TRP A 140 -16.86 7.99 9.53
N LEU A 141 -15.69 7.69 10.13
CA LEU A 141 -15.57 7.44 11.56
C LEU A 141 -15.89 8.69 12.39
N LYS A 142 -15.37 9.85 11.98
CA LYS A 142 -15.67 11.15 12.63
C LYS A 142 -17.14 11.51 12.52
N ARG A 143 -17.77 11.31 11.36
CA ARG A 143 -19.21 11.59 11.17
C ARG A 143 -20.08 10.66 12.02
N ARG A 144 -19.68 9.40 12.21
CA ARG A 144 -20.38 8.44 13.07
C ARG A 144 -20.22 8.71 14.57
N LEU A 145 -19.07 9.23 15.00
CA LEU A 145 -18.85 9.65 16.38
C LEU A 145 -19.57 10.95 16.74
N LYS A 146 -19.75 11.86 15.77
CA LYS A 146 -20.39 13.17 16.01
C LYS A 146 -21.93 13.12 15.87
N SER A 147 -22.49 12.04 15.35
CA SER A 147 -23.94 11.83 15.22
C SER A 147 -24.54 10.90 16.30
N MET A 148 -23.74 10.54 17.31
CA MET A 148 -24.18 10.04 18.61
C MET A 148 -24.31 11.23 19.56
#